data_AF-A1ZPI8-F1
#
_entry.id   AF-A1ZPI8-F1
#
_cell.length_a   1.000
_cell.length_b   1.000
_cell.length_c   1.000
_cell.angle_alpha   90.00
_cell.angle_beta   90.00
_cell.angle_gamma   90.00
#
_symmetry.space_group_name_H-M   'P 1'
#
loop_
_entity.id
_entity.type
_entity.pdbx_description
1 polymer ?
#
loop_
_entity_poly.entity_id
_entity_poly.type
_entity_poly.pdbx_seq_one_letter_code
_entity_poly.pdbx_strand_id
1 'polypeptide(L)'
;MLFLKKIVLFVVFTAFIVSCAKKENVAPAKVKQSQKSGELKTVLDNAQANPNARTSGAIQLGIPFEIGLDDIRYSLDARFVIRLDNVQDARCPKGMMCVRAGGAKVSFSAYQGQYFNFDLETVNVLPTSAPVQRTFNGYTLKLIDVNPYPAVNIKFPKSAYKATLVLTKDAAPVKVVLNTPFELKLGANARFRNGAIDLEFKEVMEDSRCPEGTNCISAGRVKLLFVANNDQKMDLTLEAGKPQLARFDYQGFTIELLKVVPYPVAGTTNQGIYKATLVITQSPSFGNEFEMSYGTTVNIKDFDLTFNEVEDSRCPEGAQCIWAGNVKVNFKVGGFGFTLTKEAGKPELAQTTINDYVVKLVEVTPYPSVGTTINKANYRAKVIVTKAN
;
A
#
# COMPACT_ATOMS: atom_id res chain seq x y z
N MET A 1 -35.40 -62.45 45.08
CA MET A 1 -35.69 -63.77 44.47
C MET A 1 -35.02 -63.79 43.11
N LEU A 2 -33.80 -64.34 43.01
CA LEU A 2 -33.48 -65.77 42.86
C LEU A 2 -33.88 -66.35 41.49
N PHE A 3 -32.83 -66.76 40.77
CA PHE A 3 -32.66 -68.02 40.02
C PHE A 3 -32.86 -68.07 38.50
N LEU A 4 -31.69 -68.13 37.85
CA LEU A 4 -31.30 -69.08 36.80
C LEU A 4 -32.11 -70.39 36.74
N LYS A 5 -32.43 -70.81 35.51
CA LYS A 5 -32.12 -72.09 34.85
C LYS A 5 -32.76 -72.04 33.45
N LYS A 6 -32.36 -72.68 32.34
CA LYS A 6 -31.20 -73.43 31.78
C LYS A 6 -31.83 -74.30 30.65
N ILE A 7 -31.06 -74.62 29.58
CA ILE A 7 -31.25 -75.77 28.64
C ILE A 7 -32.10 -75.44 27.38
N VAL A 8 -31.52 -75.14 26.21
CA VAL A 8 -30.78 -75.95 25.19
C VAL A 8 -31.70 -76.84 24.33
N LEU A 9 -31.79 -76.55 23.02
CA LEU A 9 -32.00 -77.56 21.98
C LEU A 9 -31.55 -77.11 20.57
N PHE A 10 -30.58 -77.87 20.04
CA PHE A 10 -30.31 -78.25 18.63
C PHE A 10 -29.52 -77.35 17.64
N VAL A 11 -28.31 -77.86 17.36
CA VAL A 11 -27.40 -77.75 16.20
C VAL A 11 -28.18 -78.17 14.93
N VAL A 12 -27.99 -77.65 13.69
CA VAL A 12 -26.89 -77.84 12.73
C VAL A 12 -27.11 -76.92 11.51
N PHE A 13 -26.08 -76.19 11.03
CA PHE A 13 -25.51 -76.26 9.67
C PHE A 13 -24.56 -75.08 9.37
N THR A 14 -23.37 -75.46 8.91
CA THR A 14 -22.22 -74.67 8.47
C THR A 14 -22.49 -73.85 7.21
N ALA A 15 -22.04 -72.59 7.19
CA ALA A 15 -21.47 -71.95 5.98
C ALA A 15 -20.62 -70.73 6.35
N PHE A 16 -19.32 -70.85 6.07
CA PHE A 16 -18.34 -69.77 5.99
C PHE A 16 -18.73 -68.80 4.86
N ILE A 17 -18.90 -67.50 5.14
CA ILE A 17 -18.61 -66.42 4.19
C ILE A 17 -17.94 -65.27 4.96
N VAL A 18 -16.63 -65.14 4.75
CA VAL A 18 -15.87 -63.92 5.03
C VAL A 18 -16.30 -62.88 4.00
N SER A 19 -16.93 -61.78 4.43
CA SER A 19 -17.18 -60.62 3.57
C SER A 19 -16.22 -59.50 3.94
N CYS A 20 -15.38 -59.12 2.99
CA CYS A 20 -14.40 -58.05 3.08
C CYS A 20 -15.09 -56.68 3.23
N ALA A 21 -14.85 -56.00 4.35
CA ALA A 21 -15.10 -54.57 4.47
C ALA A 21 -14.01 -53.80 3.71
N LYS A 22 -14.39 -53.17 2.59
CA LYS A 22 -13.53 -52.30 1.77
C LYS A 22 -13.26 -51.00 2.55
N LYS A 23 -12.09 -50.90 3.20
CA LYS A 23 -11.58 -49.62 3.74
C LYS A 23 -11.21 -48.71 2.57
N GLU A 24 -11.94 -47.62 2.38
CA GLU A 24 -11.47 -46.52 1.54
C GLU A 24 -10.32 -45.80 2.25
N ASN A 25 -9.13 -45.86 1.66
CA ASN A 25 -7.92 -45.20 2.14
C ASN A 25 -8.00 -43.68 1.88
N VAL A 26 -8.35 -42.89 2.89
CA VAL A 26 -8.21 -41.43 2.83
C VAL A 26 -6.77 -41.05 3.20
N ALA A 27 -5.94 -40.73 2.21
CA ALA A 27 -4.57 -40.30 2.44
C ALA A 27 -4.50 -39.00 3.27
N PRO A 28 -3.51 -38.85 4.18
CA PRO A 28 -3.37 -37.67 5.06
C PRO A 28 -3.07 -36.40 4.27
N ALA A 29 -3.52 -35.24 4.77
CA ALA A 29 -3.48 -33.94 4.07
C ALA A 29 -2.08 -33.55 3.54
N LYS A 30 -1.01 -33.86 4.29
CA LYS A 30 0.39 -33.62 3.85
C LYS A 30 0.77 -34.41 2.59
N VAL A 31 0.26 -35.63 2.44
CA VAL A 31 0.52 -36.49 1.27
C VAL A 31 -0.21 -35.95 0.04
N LYS A 32 -1.47 -35.52 0.20
CA LYS A 32 -2.25 -34.88 -0.89
C LYS A 32 -1.61 -33.56 -1.36
N GLN A 33 -1.06 -32.77 -0.45
CA GLN A 33 -0.39 -31.51 -0.76
C GLN A 33 0.95 -31.74 -1.48
N SER A 34 1.72 -32.73 -1.05
CA SER A 34 2.97 -33.13 -1.72
C SER A 34 2.73 -33.67 -3.14
N GLN A 35 1.67 -34.45 -3.35
CA GLN A 35 1.27 -34.95 -4.68
C GLN A 35 0.81 -33.82 -5.62
N LYS A 36 -0.07 -32.93 -5.15
CA LYS A 36 -0.53 -31.76 -5.94
C LYS A 36 0.63 -30.79 -6.27
N SER A 37 1.57 -30.61 -5.36
CA SER A 37 2.78 -29.81 -5.59
C SER A 37 3.68 -30.42 -6.68
N GLY A 38 3.90 -31.73 -6.64
CA GLY A 38 4.67 -32.45 -7.66
C GLY A 38 4.04 -32.39 -9.04
N GLU A 39 2.72 -32.54 -9.13
CA GLU A 39 1.94 -32.41 -10.37
C GLU A 39 2.12 -31.03 -11.02
N LEU A 40 1.87 -29.95 -10.27
CA LEU A 40 1.97 -28.59 -10.80
C LEU A 40 3.41 -28.22 -11.19
N LYS A 41 4.40 -28.64 -10.39
CA LYS A 41 5.80 -28.44 -10.72
C LYS A 41 6.18 -29.15 -12.04
N THR A 42 5.74 -30.40 -12.20
CA THR A 42 6.02 -31.20 -13.41
C THR A 42 5.43 -30.55 -14.67
N VAL A 43 4.25 -29.94 -14.56
CA VAL A 43 3.66 -29.18 -15.69
C VAL A 43 4.58 -28.03 -16.12
N LEU A 44 5.13 -27.28 -15.16
CA LEU A 44 6.05 -26.17 -15.46
C LEU A 44 7.35 -26.67 -16.09
N ASP A 45 7.95 -27.72 -15.51
CA ASP A 45 9.22 -28.30 -15.96
C ASP A 45 9.09 -28.85 -17.40
N ASN A 46 7.98 -29.55 -17.70
CA ASN A 46 7.70 -30.06 -19.04
C ASN A 46 7.46 -28.96 -20.07
N ALA A 47 6.76 -27.88 -19.68
CA ALA A 47 6.53 -26.74 -20.55
C ALA A 47 7.82 -25.98 -20.89
N GLN A 48 8.79 -25.95 -19.97
CA GLN A 48 10.11 -25.37 -20.22
C GLN A 48 10.95 -26.22 -21.17
N ALA A 49 10.84 -27.55 -21.10
CA ALA A 49 11.63 -28.48 -21.91
C ALA A 49 11.21 -28.51 -23.39
N ASN A 50 9.98 -28.11 -23.73
CA ASN A 50 9.51 -28.07 -25.13
C ASN A 50 8.60 -26.86 -25.41
N PRO A 51 9.17 -25.68 -25.71
CA PRO A 51 8.39 -24.46 -25.96
C PRO A 51 7.61 -24.46 -27.30
N ASN A 52 7.88 -25.42 -28.20
CA ASN A 52 7.24 -25.52 -29.52
C ASN A 52 6.10 -26.55 -29.59
N ALA A 53 5.91 -27.37 -28.55
CA ALA A 53 4.68 -28.13 -28.40
C ALA A 53 3.54 -27.13 -28.27
N ARG A 54 2.52 -27.19 -29.14
CA ARG A 54 1.29 -26.40 -28.97
C ARG A 54 0.67 -26.75 -27.61
N THR A 55 1.00 -26.01 -26.56
CA THR A 55 0.50 -26.29 -25.22
C THR A 55 -0.82 -25.57 -25.05
N SER A 56 -1.92 -26.31 -25.05
CA SER A 56 -3.16 -25.78 -24.48
C SER A 56 -2.88 -25.38 -23.02
N GLY A 57 -3.13 -24.13 -22.68
CA GLY A 57 -3.07 -23.67 -21.28
C GLY A 57 -1.93 -22.72 -20.90
N ALA A 58 -1.16 -22.22 -21.86
CA ALA A 58 -0.23 -21.11 -21.62
C ALA A 58 -0.99 -19.80 -21.29
N ILE A 59 -0.49 -19.05 -20.32
CA ILE A 59 -0.96 -17.74 -19.87
C ILE A 59 -0.01 -16.68 -20.44
N GLN A 60 -0.58 -15.75 -21.19
CA GLN A 60 0.12 -14.54 -21.64
C GLN A 60 -0.12 -13.40 -20.65
N LEU A 61 0.94 -12.71 -20.25
CA LEU A 61 0.83 -11.61 -19.28
C LEU A 61 -0.02 -10.46 -19.84
N GLY A 62 -0.91 -9.93 -19.01
CA GLY A 62 -1.82 -8.84 -19.37
C GLY A 62 -3.01 -9.23 -20.24
N ILE A 63 -3.08 -10.49 -20.70
CA ILE A 63 -4.18 -10.99 -21.53
C ILE A 63 -5.09 -11.87 -20.68
N PRO A 64 -6.41 -11.60 -20.63
CA PRO A 64 -7.35 -12.46 -19.92
C PRO A 64 -7.36 -13.89 -20.47
N PHE A 65 -7.49 -14.87 -19.58
CA PHE A 65 -7.59 -16.29 -19.92
C PHE A 65 -8.69 -16.98 -19.13
N GLU A 66 -9.28 -18.03 -19.71
CA GLU A 66 -10.27 -18.90 -19.04
C GLU A 66 -9.61 -20.16 -18.46
N ILE A 67 -10.06 -20.55 -17.27
CA ILE A 67 -9.71 -21.82 -16.62
C ILE A 67 -10.97 -22.51 -16.09
N GLY A 68 -11.19 -23.76 -16.51
CA GLY A 68 -12.27 -24.61 -16.00
C GLY A 68 -11.91 -25.32 -14.70
N LEU A 69 -12.86 -26.02 -14.09
CA LEU A 69 -12.59 -26.89 -12.94
C LEU A 69 -11.57 -27.97 -13.30
N ASP A 70 -10.59 -28.17 -12.41
CA ASP A 70 -9.44 -29.09 -12.55
C ASP A 70 -8.46 -28.77 -13.70
N ASP A 71 -8.77 -27.78 -14.55
CA ASP A 71 -7.86 -27.31 -15.58
C ASP A 71 -6.59 -26.74 -14.96
N ILE A 72 -5.46 -27.00 -15.62
CA ILE A 72 -4.17 -26.41 -15.30
C ILE A 72 -3.81 -25.36 -16.36
N ARG A 73 -3.30 -24.21 -15.90
CA ARG A 73 -2.74 -23.14 -16.73
C ARG A 73 -1.37 -22.73 -16.20
N TYR A 74 -0.50 -22.21 -17.06
CA TYR A 74 0.85 -21.86 -16.65
C TYR A 74 1.41 -20.64 -17.40
N SER A 75 2.35 -19.92 -16.79
CA SER A 75 3.13 -18.85 -17.42
C SER A 75 4.62 -19.13 -17.25
N LEU A 76 5.36 -19.22 -18.35
CA LEU A 76 6.82 -19.37 -18.33
C LEU A 76 7.50 -18.09 -17.80
N ASP A 77 7.01 -16.92 -18.22
CA ASP A 77 7.52 -15.62 -17.79
C ASP A 77 7.42 -15.44 -16.27
N ALA A 78 6.30 -15.84 -15.69
CA ALA A 78 6.07 -15.78 -14.24
C ALA A 78 6.59 -17.01 -13.49
N ARG A 79 7.04 -18.06 -14.18
CA ARG A 79 7.32 -19.39 -13.63
C ARG A 79 6.20 -19.87 -12.70
N PHE A 80 4.97 -19.69 -13.16
CA PHE A 80 3.75 -19.82 -12.38
C PHE A 80 2.85 -20.89 -12.98
N VAL A 81 2.27 -21.74 -12.14
CA VAL A 81 1.24 -22.72 -12.54
C VAL A 81 0.05 -22.59 -11.61
N ILE A 82 -1.16 -22.69 -12.15
CA ILE A 82 -2.41 -22.61 -11.41
C ILE A 82 -3.37 -23.71 -11.85
N ARG A 83 -4.11 -24.27 -10.89
CA ARG A 83 -5.27 -25.12 -11.09
C ARG A 83 -6.47 -24.54 -10.36
N LEU A 84 -7.64 -24.55 -11.00
CA LEU A 84 -8.90 -24.28 -10.33
C LEU A 84 -9.37 -25.54 -9.61
N ASP A 85 -9.45 -25.52 -8.28
CA ASP A 85 -9.85 -26.68 -7.48
C ASP A 85 -11.34 -26.70 -7.14
N ASN A 86 -11.99 -25.54 -6.98
CA ASN A 86 -13.40 -25.47 -6.59
C ASN A 86 -14.03 -24.10 -6.89
N VAL A 87 -15.36 -24.10 -7.13
CA VAL A 87 -16.19 -22.90 -7.22
C VAL A 87 -17.33 -23.00 -6.19
N GLN A 88 -17.53 -21.93 -5.43
CA GLN A 88 -18.69 -21.72 -4.56
C GLN A 88 -19.42 -20.48 -5.08
N ASP A 89 -20.53 -20.69 -5.78
CA ASP A 89 -21.29 -19.61 -6.39
C ASP A 89 -22.48 -19.23 -5.50
N ALA A 90 -22.37 -18.08 -4.83
CA ALA A 90 -23.43 -17.49 -4.01
C ALA A 90 -23.99 -16.21 -4.65
N ARG A 91 -23.74 -15.99 -5.95
CA ARG A 91 -24.23 -14.81 -6.65
C ARG A 91 -25.75 -14.83 -6.75
N CYS A 92 -26.35 -13.64 -6.66
CA CYS A 92 -27.79 -13.50 -6.81
C CYS A 92 -28.22 -13.89 -8.23
N PRO A 93 -29.08 -14.91 -8.43
CA PRO A 93 -29.44 -15.36 -9.77
C PRO A 93 -30.08 -14.25 -10.62
N LYS A 94 -29.84 -14.30 -11.94
CA LYS A 94 -30.40 -13.31 -12.86
C LYS A 94 -31.92 -13.29 -12.77
N GLY A 95 -32.50 -12.11 -12.51
CA GLY A 95 -33.94 -11.90 -12.40
C GLY A 95 -34.53 -12.12 -10.99
N MET A 96 -33.71 -12.41 -9.97
CA MET A 96 -34.15 -12.50 -8.58
C MET A 96 -33.82 -11.22 -7.80
N MET A 97 -34.65 -10.92 -6.79
CA MET A 97 -34.33 -9.94 -5.76
C MET A 97 -33.75 -10.67 -4.55
N CYS A 98 -32.44 -10.51 -4.32
CA CYS A 98 -31.78 -11.09 -3.16
C CYS A 98 -31.61 -10.05 -2.05
N VAL A 99 -31.76 -10.48 -0.79
CA VAL A 99 -31.50 -9.64 0.39
C VAL A 99 -30.01 -9.28 0.50
N ARG A 100 -29.11 -10.11 -0.05
CA ARG A 100 -27.67 -9.87 -0.14
C ARG A 100 -27.15 -10.29 -1.52
N ALA A 101 -26.35 -9.46 -2.15
CA ALA A 101 -25.60 -9.83 -3.36
C ALA A 101 -24.33 -10.58 -2.94
N GLY A 102 -24.35 -11.91 -2.94
CA GLY A 102 -23.14 -12.71 -2.70
C GLY A 102 -22.19 -12.71 -3.91
N GLY A 103 -20.97 -13.21 -3.72
CA GLY A 103 -19.97 -13.40 -4.78
C GLY A 103 -19.83 -14.85 -5.24
N ALA A 104 -19.06 -15.05 -6.32
CA ALA A 104 -18.54 -16.37 -6.67
C ALA A 104 -17.11 -16.49 -6.15
N LYS A 105 -16.91 -17.37 -5.18
CA LYS A 105 -15.60 -17.67 -4.61
C LYS A 105 -14.97 -18.85 -5.34
N VAL A 106 -13.75 -18.68 -5.79
CA VAL A 106 -12.97 -19.67 -6.55
C VAL A 106 -11.71 -20.02 -5.77
N SER A 107 -11.50 -21.31 -5.54
CA SER A 107 -10.33 -21.84 -4.84
C SER A 107 -9.31 -22.37 -5.84
N PHE A 108 -8.04 -22.02 -5.65
CA PHE A 108 -6.94 -22.38 -6.53
C PHE A 108 -5.81 -23.08 -5.77
N SER A 109 -5.19 -24.06 -6.43
CA SER A 109 -3.84 -24.55 -6.12
C SER A 109 -2.88 -23.90 -7.09
N ALA A 110 -1.75 -23.40 -6.60
CA ALA A 110 -0.72 -22.83 -7.46
C ALA A 110 0.69 -23.21 -7.02
N TYR A 111 1.62 -23.07 -7.97
CA TYR A 111 3.04 -23.27 -7.75
C TYR A 111 3.85 -22.12 -8.38
N GLN A 112 4.73 -21.53 -7.58
CA GLN A 112 5.73 -20.56 -8.04
C GLN A 112 6.98 -20.66 -7.16
N GLY A 113 7.82 -21.67 -7.43
CA GLY A 113 8.93 -22.06 -6.55
C GLY A 113 8.48 -22.76 -5.26
N GLN A 114 7.34 -22.37 -4.69
CA GLN A 114 6.63 -23.05 -3.62
C GLN A 114 5.16 -23.28 -3.98
N TYR A 115 4.59 -24.34 -3.43
CA TYR A 115 3.18 -24.65 -3.55
C TYR A 115 2.35 -23.86 -2.54
N PHE A 116 1.21 -23.34 -2.97
CA PHE A 116 0.27 -22.62 -2.11
C PHE A 116 -1.16 -22.73 -2.63
N ASN A 117 -2.13 -22.53 -1.73
CA ASN A 117 -3.55 -22.47 -2.05
C ASN A 117 -4.10 -21.10 -1.68
N PHE A 118 -5.09 -20.62 -2.42
CA PHE A 118 -5.75 -19.35 -2.15
C PHE A 118 -7.14 -19.31 -2.76
N ASP A 119 -7.97 -18.40 -2.24
CA ASP A 119 -9.28 -18.10 -2.79
C ASP A 119 -9.27 -16.71 -3.43
N LEU A 120 -10.03 -16.53 -4.51
CA LEU A 120 -10.44 -15.22 -5.04
C LEU A 120 -11.96 -15.15 -5.12
N GLU A 121 -12.55 -13.96 -5.00
CA GLU A 121 -14.00 -13.76 -5.10
C GLU A 121 -14.34 -12.62 -6.07
N THR A 122 -15.44 -12.75 -6.82
CA THR A 122 -15.81 -11.74 -7.83
C THR A 122 -16.15 -10.36 -7.26
N VAL A 123 -16.53 -10.30 -5.97
CA VAL A 123 -16.86 -9.06 -5.26
C VAL A 123 -16.45 -9.21 -3.79
N ASN A 124 -15.84 -8.16 -3.23
CA ASN A 124 -15.56 -8.08 -1.78
C ASN A 124 -16.82 -7.58 -1.07
N VAL A 125 -17.71 -8.49 -0.70
CA VAL A 125 -19.01 -8.14 -0.08
C VAL A 125 -18.88 -7.99 1.43
N LEU A 126 -17.95 -8.74 2.05
CA LEU A 126 -17.75 -8.78 3.49
C LEU A 126 -16.26 -8.64 3.85
N PRO A 127 -15.92 -8.20 5.08
CA PRO A 127 -14.54 -8.21 5.57
C PRO A 127 -13.89 -9.60 5.56
N THR A 128 -14.71 -10.66 5.56
CA THR A 128 -14.29 -12.06 5.50
C THR A 128 -14.29 -12.65 4.08
N SER A 129 -14.73 -11.89 3.07
CA SER A 129 -14.67 -12.31 1.66
C SER A 129 -13.23 -12.49 1.21
N ALA A 130 -13.02 -13.42 0.28
CA ALA A 130 -11.73 -13.53 -0.38
C ALA A 130 -11.50 -12.31 -1.29
N PRO A 131 -10.25 -11.87 -1.50
CA PRO A 131 -10.00 -10.70 -2.33
C PRO A 131 -10.28 -10.99 -3.82
N VAL A 132 -10.60 -9.96 -4.60
CA VAL A 132 -10.78 -10.06 -6.07
C VAL A 132 -9.45 -10.36 -6.81
N GLN A 133 -8.32 -10.02 -6.19
CA GLN A 133 -6.99 -10.23 -6.77
C GLN A 133 -5.97 -10.60 -5.70
N ARG A 134 -4.85 -11.21 -6.11
CA ARG A 134 -3.74 -11.57 -5.22
C ARG A 134 -2.41 -11.39 -5.93
N THR A 135 -1.41 -10.92 -5.20
CA THR A 135 -0.05 -10.69 -5.69
C THR A 135 0.91 -11.75 -5.15
N PHE A 136 1.84 -12.19 -5.98
CA PHE A 136 2.87 -13.18 -5.67
C PHE A 136 4.13 -12.95 -6.52
N ASN A 137 5.29 -12.82 -5.86
CA ASN A 137 6.62 -12.66 -6.48
C ASN A 137 6.67 -11.65 -7.64
N GLY A 138 6.04 -10.49 -7.49
CA GLY A 138 6.02 -9.43 -8.53
C GLY A 138 5.04 -9.68 -9.67
N TYR A 139 4.04 -10.54 -9.47
CA TYR A 139 2.93 -10.76 -10.39
C TYR A 139 1.61 -10.66 -9.65
N THR A 140 0.62 -10.02 -10.28
CA THR A 140 -0.74 -9.90 -9.76
C THR A 140 -1.70 -10.72 -10.61
N LEU A 141 -2.47 -11.59 -9.96
CA LEU A 141 -3.56 -12.35 -10.57
C LEU A 141 -4.90 -11.79 -10.11
N LYS A 142 -5.73 -11.40 -11.06
CA LYS A 142 -7.06 -10.83 -10.80
C LYS A 142 -8.15 -11.73 -11.39
N LEU A 143 -9.17 -12.03 -10.58
CA LEU A 143 -10.41 -12.66 -11.02
C LEU A 143 -11.30 -11.60 -11.68
N ILE A 144 -11.60 -11.79 -12.97
CA ILE A 144 -12.43 -10.89 -13.76
C ILE A 144 -13.89 -11.33 -13.69
N ASP A 145 -14.14 -12.62 -13.92
CA ASP A 145 -15.50 -13.15 -13.98
C ASP A 145 -15.53 -14.66 -13.70
N VAL A 146 -16.71 -15.19 -13.41
CA VAL A 146 -16.99 -16.63 -13.29
C VAL A 146 -18.23 -16.97 -14.12
N ASN A 147 -18.09 -17.79 -15.14
CA ASN A 147 -19.20 -18.23 -15.99
C ASN A 147 -19.52 -19.70 -15.74
N PRO A 148 -20.78 -20.14 -15.89
CA PRO A 148 -21.97 -19.34 -16.16
C PRO A 148 -22.41 -18.52 -14.93
N TYR A 149 -23.15 -17.44 -15.15
CA TYR A 149 -23.82 -16.70 -14.08
C TYR A 149 -25.08 -17.48 -13.63
N PRO A 150 -25.40 -17.53 -12.32
CA PRO A 150 -26.55 -18.29 -11.84
C PRO A 150 -27.87 -17.77 -12.40
N ALA A 151 -28.76 -18.69 -12.77
CA ALA A 151 -30.07 -18.38 -13.33
C ALA A 151 -31.17 -19.15 -12.57
N VAL A 152 -32.37 -18.57 -12.53
CA VAL A 152 -33.52 -19.17 -11.82
C VAL A 152 -33.86 -20.52 -12.44
N ASN A 153 -34.04 -21.53 -11.59
CA ASN A 153 -34.36 -22.91 -11.97
C ASN A 153 -33.33 -23.61 -12.87
N ILE A 154 -32.13 -23.04 -13.05
CA ILE A 154 -31.05 -23.68 -13.79
C ILE A 154 -29.96 -24.07 -12.80
N LYS A 155 -29.71 -25.38 -12.69
CA LYS A 155 -28.60 -25.91 -11.90
C LYS A 155 -27.45 -26.25 -12.83
N PHE A 156 -26.36 -25.51 -12.73
CA PHE A 156 -25.14 -25.81 -13.47
C PHE A 156 -24.31 -26.89 -12.74
N PRO A 157 -23.80 -27.91 -13.44
CA PRO A 157 -22.85 -28.83 -12.84
C PRO A 157 -21.54 -28.09 -12.55
N LYS A 158 -20.79 -28.54 -11.53
CA LYS A 158 -19.53 -27.89 -11.14
C LYS A 158 -18.52 -27.79 -12.29
N SER A 159 -18.49 -28.79 -13.18
CA SER A 159 -17.63 -28.82 -14.37
C SER A 159 -17.99 -27.80 -15.45
N ALA A 160 -19.19 -27.19 -15.41
CA ALA A 160 -19.57 -26.14 -16.34
C ALA A 160 -18.94 -24.79 -15.99
N TYR A 161 -18.43 -24.62 -14.76
CA TYR A 161 -17.85 -23.36 -14.34
C TYR A 161 -16.48 -23.12 -14.96
N LYS A 162 -16.27 -21.88 -15.38
CA LYS A 162 -15.01 -21.32 -15.86
C LYS A 162 -14.76 -19.99 -15.17
N ALA A 163 -13.53 -19.76 -14.71
CA ALA A 163 -13.10 -18.46 -14.23
C ALA A 163 -12.30 -17.74 -15.31
N THR A 164 -12.59 -16.45 -15.51
CA THR A 164 -11.81 -15.54 -16.35
C THR A 164 -10.83 -14.78 -15.46
N LEU A 165 -9.54 -14.91 -15.71
CA LEU A 165 -8.46 -14.32 -14.92
C LEU A 165 -7.55 -13.49 -15.81
N VAL A 166 -6.81 -12.55 -15.23
CA VAL A 166 -5.66 -11.91 -15.88
C VAL A 166 -4.46 -11.96 -14.93
N LEU A 167 -3.30 -12.36 -15.47
CA LEU A 167 -2.03 -12.35 -14.76
C LEU A 167 -1.18 -11.19 -15.31
N THR A 168 -0.77 -10.24 -14.48
CA THR A 168 0.06 -9.10 -14.86
C THR A 168 1.38 -9.13 -14.11
N LYS A 169 2.47 -8.69 -14.75
CA LYS A 169 3.72 -8.40 -14.05
C LYS A 169 3.58 -7.05 -13.36
N ASP A 170 3.91 -7.01 -12.08
CA ASP A 170 3.91 -5.76 -11.32
C ASP A 170 4.99 -4.84 -11.89
N ALA A 171 4.70 -3.55 -11.93
CA ALA A 171 5.72 -2.57 -12.30
C ALA A 171 6.88 -2.65 -11.30
N ALA A 172 8.12 -2.58 -11.80
CA ALA A 172 9.27 -2.48 -10.92
C ALA A 172 9.10 -1.26 -9.99
N PRO A 173 9.44 -1.38 -8.68
CA PRO A 173 9.29 -0.26 -7.77
C PRO A 173 10.08 0.96 -8.26
N VAL A 174 9.47 2.13 -8.15
CA VAL A 174 10.14 3.41 -8.44
C VAL A 174 11.31 3.56 -7.48
N LYS A 175 12.54 3.66 -8.01
CA LYS A 175 13.73 3.89 -7.18
C LYS A 175 13.72 5.33 -6.68
N VAL A 176 13.76 5.50 -5.36
CA VAL A 176 13.75 6.81 -4.71
C VAL A 176 15.17 7.28 -4.43
N VAL A 177 15.43 8.55 -4.72
CA VAL A 177 16.65 9.26 -4.32
C VAL A 177 16.27 10.26 -3.21
N LEU A 178 17.06 10.30 -2.14
CA LEU A 178 16.81 11.18 -1.00
C LEU A 178 16.76 12.65 -1.46
N ASN A 179 15.87 13.44 -0.87
CA ASN A 179 15.65 14.86 -1.17
C ASN A 179 15.26 15.16 -2.64
N THR A 180 14.87 14.15 -3.41
CA THR A 180 14.45 14.31 -4.81
C THR A 180 12.99 13.92 -4.94
N PRO A 181 12.12 14.83 -5.44
CA PRO A 181 10.73 14.48 -5.71
C PRO A 181 10.60 13.34 -6.73
N PHE A 182 9.64 12.45 -6.51
CA PHE A 182 9.31 11.35 -7.43
C PHE A 182 7.80 11.20 -7.55
N GLU A 183 7.35 10.68 -8.70
CA GLU A 183 5.93 10.35 -8.93
C GLU A 183 5.66 8.89 -8.60
N LEU A 184 4.55 8.64 -7.91
CA LEU A 184 4.04 7.30 -7.62
C LEU A 184 2.58 7.20 -8.09
N LYS A 185 2.30 6.23 -8.96
CA LYS A 185 0.93 5.96 -9.45
C LYS A 185 0.14 5.19 -8.40
N LEU A 186 -1.19 5.34 -8.39
CA LEU A 186 -2.07 4.51 -7.58
C LEU A 186 -1.82 3.01 -7.87
N GLY A 187 -1.66 2.22 -6.82
CA GLY A 187 -1.32 0.79 -6.85
C GLY A 187 0.16 0.49 -7.13
N ALA A 188 1.01 1.49 -7.33
CA ALA A 188 2.44 1.30 -7.55
C ALA A 188 3.26 1.45 -6.26
N ASN A 189 4.46 0.88 -6.29
CA ASN A 189 5.40 0.88 -5.17
C ASN A 189 6.62 1.75 -5.48
N ALA A 190 7.16 2.40 -4.46
CA ALA A 190 8.44 3.09 -4.46
C ALA A 190 9.39 2.42 -3.46
N ARG A 191 10.69 2.39 -3.78
CA ARG A 191 11.72 1.75 -2.95
C ARG A 191 12.89 2.70 -2.72
N PHE A 192 13.23 2.90 -1.45
CA PHE A 192 14.39 3.66 -0.99
C PHE A 192 15.42 2.76 -0.30
N ARG A 193 16.72 3.04 -0.49
CA ARG A 193 17.89 2.33 0.10
C ARG A 193 17.69 0.81 0.23
N ASN A 194 17.46 0.13 -0.90
CA ASN A 194 17.31 -1.33 -0.95
C ASN A 194 16.22 -1.91 -0.01
N GLY A 195 15.14 -1.16 0.23
CA GLY A 195 13.98 -1.64 1.00
C GLY A 195 13.89 -1.11 2.42
N ALA A 196 14.75 -0.15 2.81
CA ALA A 196 14.57 0.62 4.04
C ALA A 196 13.19 1.30 4.09
N ILE A 197 12.69 1.73 2.93
CA ILE A 197 11.29 2.12 2.74
C ILE A 197 10.80 1.47 1.45
N ASP A 198 9.79 0.62 1.56
CA ASP A 198 8.95 0.13 0.47
C ASP A 198 7.55 0.73 0.66
N LEU A 199 7.20 1.70 -0.18
CA LEU A 199 5.99 2.51 -0.05
C LEU A 199 5.01 2.22 -1.20
N GLU A 200 3.83 1.69 -0.90
CA GLU A 200 2.70 1.49 -1.83
C GLU A 200 1.74 2.69 -1.75
N PHE A 201 1.37 3.27 -2.89
CA PHE A 201 0.22 4.18 -2.96
C PHE A 201 -1.06 3.35 -3.08
N LYS A 202 -1.77 3.14 -1.97
CA LYS A 202 -2.84 2.15 -1.89
C LYS A 202 -4.16 2.62 -2.46
N GLU A 203 -4.61 3.78 -2.01
CA GLU A 203 -5.99 4.21 -2.19
C GLU A 203 -6.13 5.74 -2.13
N VAL A 204 -7.08 6.29 -2.86
CA VAL A 204 -7.57 7.66 -2.67
C VAL A 204 -8.76 7.59 -1.73
N MET A 205 -8.58 8.03 -0.48
CA MET A 205 -9.63 7.97 0.54
C MET A 205 -10.67 9.08 0.37
N GLU A 206 -10.21 10.26 -0.04
CA GLU A 206 -11.05 11.43 -0.27
C GLU A 206 -10.43 12.31 -1.35
N ASP A 207 -11.23 12.79 -2.29
CA ASP A 207 -10.86 13.89 -3.17
C ASP A 207 -12.03 14.87 -3.25
N SER A 208 -12.00 15.87 -2.38
CA SER A 208 -12.98 16.95 -2.28
C SER A 208 -12.44 18.27 -2.81
N ARG A 209 -11.30 18.26 -3.52
CA ARG A 209 -10.69 19.45 -4.11
C ARG A 209 -11.69 20.15 -5.02
N CYS A 210 -11.76 21.47 -4.94
CA CYS A 210 -12.67 22.27 -5.75
C CYS A 210 -12.38 22.04 -7.25
N PRO A 211 -13.30 21.48 -8.04
CA PRO A 211 -13.03 21.17 -9.44
C PRO A 211 -12.71 22.43 -10.25
N GLU A 212 -11.84 22.27 -11.24
CA GLU A 212 -11.51 23.36 -12.15
C GLU A 212 -12.78 23.89 -12.86
N GLY A 213 -12.89 25.22 -12.99
CA GLY A 213 -14.05 25.89 -13.57
C GLY A 213 -15.26 26.00 -12.64
N THR A 214 -15.13 25.66 -11.35
CA THR A 214 -16.23 25.73 -10.37
C THR A 214 -16.00 26.83 -9.33
N ASN A 215 -17.07 27.51 -8.92
CA ASN A 215 -17.04 28.44 -7.80
C ASN A 215 -17.36 27.69 -6.49
N CYS A 216 -16.32 27.31 -5.74
CA CYS A 216 -16.50 26.64 -4.46
C CYS A 216 -16.40 27.61 -3.28
N ILE A 217 -17.09 27.26 -2.18
CA ILE A 217 -16.98 27.98 -0.89
C ILE A 217 -15.65 27.65 -0.19
N SER A 218 -15.05 26.49 -0.50
CA SER A 218 -13.77 26.03 0.02
C SER A 218 -12.94 25.36 -1.07
N ALA A 219 -11.61 25.43 -0.96
CA ALA A 219 -10.69 24.73 -1.87
C ALA A 219 -10.74 23.20 -1.74
N GLY A 220 -11.28 22.68 -0.63
CA GLY A 220 -11.36 21.25 -0.36
C GLY A 220 -10.00 20.63 -0.04
N ARG A 221 -9.93 19.28 -0.08
CA ARG A 221 -8.72 18.53 0.22
C ARG A 221 -8.64 17.22 -0.57
N VAL A 222 -7.44 16.64 -0.61
CA VAL A 222 -7.25 15.27 -1.10
C VAL A 222 -6.48 14.47 -0.06
N LYS A 223 -7.03 13.31 0.31
CA LYS A 223 -6.50 12.40 1.32
C LYS A 223 -6.16 11.05 0.69
N LEU A 224 -4.89 10.67 0.79
CA LEU A 224 -4.35 9.46 0.16
C LEU A 224 -3.87 8.48 1.22
N LEU A 225 -4.12 7.19 1.01
CA LEU A 225 -3.60 6.10 1.85
C LEU A 225 -2.34 5.52 1.20
N PHE A 226 -1.27 5.48 1.98
CA PHE A 226 -0.05 4.76 1.67
C PHE A 226 0.19 3.61 2.66
N VAL A 227 0.91 2.60 2.21
CA VAL A 227 1.34 1.46 3.03
C VAL A 227 2.85 1.31 2.91
N ALA A 228 3.57 1.40 4.02
CA ALA A 228 5.01 1.16 4.07
C ALA A 228 5.32 -0.29 4.49
N ASN A 229 6.60 -0.62 4.71
CA ASN A 229 7.01 -1.94 5.19
C ASN A 229 6.24 -2.35 6.46
N ASN A 230 6.05 -3.66 6.64
CA ASN A 230 5.30 -4.27 7.76
C ASN A 230 3.82 -3.83 7.83
N ASP A 231 3.21 -3.56 6.67
CA ASP A 231 1.81 -3.12 6.54
C ASP A 231 1.48 -1.83 7.31
N GLN A 232 2.49 -0.99 7.57
CA GLN A 232 2.27 0.28 8.26
C GLN A 232 1.51 1.25 7.35
N LYS A 233 0.25 1.51 7.72
CA LYS A 233 -0.62 2.46 7.02
C LYS A 233 -0.31 3.89 7.43
N MET A 234 -0.34 4.81 6.48
CA MET A 234 -0.25 6.25 6.72
C MET A 234 -1.13 6.99 5.73
N ASP A 235 -1.79 8.04 6.19
CA ASP A 235 -2.51 8.96 5.31
C ASP A 235 -1.76 10.28 5.16
N LEU A 236 -1.65 10.74 3.91
CA LEU A 236 -1.11 12.06 3.58
C LEU A 236 -2.21 12.89 2.93
N THR A 237 -2.37 14.12 3.40
CA THR A 237 -3.45 15.02 2.97
C THR A 237 -2.89 16.33 2.46
N LEU A 238 -3.30 16.74 1.26
CA LEU A 238 -3.12 18.12 0.80
C LEU A 238 -4.37 18.94 1.13
N GLU A 239 -4.22 19.91 2.03
CA GLU A 239 -5.26 20.86 2.44
C GLU A 239 -4.63 22.25 2.65
N ALA A 240 -5.27 23.29 2.12
CA ALA A 240 -4.76 24.66 2.20
C ALA A 240 -4.61 25.11 3.66
N GLY A 241 -3.45 25.67 4.01
CA GLY A 241 -3.15 26.13 5.37
C GLY A 241 -2.84 25.01 6.37
N LYS A 242 -2.78 23.74 5.96
CA LYS A 242 -2.45 22.60 6.83
C LYS A 242 -1.30 21.73 6.29
N PRO A 243 -0.10 22.29 6.04
CA PRO A 243 1.03 21.57 5.45
C PRO A 243 1.50 20.36 6.29
N GLN A 244 1.26 20.38 7.60
CA GLN A 244 1.60 19.27 8.50
C GLN A 244 0.84 17.98 8.18
N LEU A 245 -0.34 18.07 7.56
CA LEU A 245 -1.12 16.87 7.17
C LEU A 245 -0.55 16.18 5.93
N ALA A 246 0.33 16.85 5.19
CA ALA A 246 0.99 16.30 4.02
C ALA A 246 2.25 15.50 4.36
N ARG A 247 2.58 15.36 5.65
CA ARG A 247 3.86 14.79 6.12
C ARG A 247 3.63 13.60 7.05
N PHE A 248 4.50 12.61 6.97
CA PHE A 248 4.54 11.49 7.89
C PHE A 248 5.98 11.07 8.18
N ASP A 249 6.33 10.92 9.45
CA ASP A 249 7.66 10.45 9.86
C ASP A 249 7.67 8.92 9.97
N TYR A 250 8.64 8.31 9.28
CA TYR A 250 8.82 6.87 9.20
C TYR A 250 10.30 6.50 9.29
N GLN A 251 10.68 5.79 10.35
CA GLN A 251 12.03 5.25 10.55
C GLN A 251 13.17 6.27 10.34
N GLY A 252 12.98 7.49 10.84
CA GLY A 252 13.97 8.57 10.75
C GLY A 252 13.96 9.31 9.40
N PHE A 253 12.97 9.07 8.55
CA PHE A 253 12.72 9.84 7.33
C PHE A 253 11.35 10.50 7.38
N THR A 254 11.24 11.68 6.77
CA THR A 254 9.95 12.34 6.55
C THR A 254 9.51 12.05 5.11
N ILE A 255 8.31 11.50 4.96
CA ILE A 255 7.65 11.33 3.67
C ILE A 255 6.65 12.48 3.52
N GLU A 256 6.83 13.30 2.50
CA GLU A 256 5.97 14.47 2.24
C GLU A 256 5.28 14.36 0.89
N LEU A 257 3.96 14.56 0.89
CA LEU A 257 3.11 14.69 -0.29
C LEU A 257 3.19 16.11 -0.81
N LEU A 258 3.69 16.28 -2.04
CA LEU A 258 3.87 17.59 -2.67
C LEU A 258 2.74 17.93 -3.64
N LYS A 259 2.23 16.92 -4.37
CA LYS A 259 1.22 17.13 -5.42
C LYS A 259 0.40 15.87 -5.66
N VAL A 260 -0.85 16.05 -6.08
CA VAL A 260 -1.71 14.95 -6.57
C VAL A 260 -2.29 15.33 -7.92
N VAL A 261 -2.13 14.45 -8.90
CA VAL A 261 -2.72 14.58 -10.25
C VAL A 261 -3.59 13.36 -10.58
N PRO A 262 -4.61 13.48 -11.43
CA PRO A 262 -5.12 14.72 -12.00
C PRO A 262 -5.76 15.63 -10.93
N TYR A 263 -5.91 16.91 -11.26
CA TYR A 263 -6.78 17.81 -10.51
C TYR A 263 -8.22 17.57 -10.98
N PRO A 264 -9.25 17.60 -10.11
CA PRO A 264 -10.62 17.32 -10.52
C PRO A 264 -11.14 18.36 -11.52
N VAL A 265 -11.87 17.90 -12.53
CA VAL A 265 -12.58 18.71 -13.52
C VAL A 265 -14.07 18.37 -13.46
N ALA A 266 -14.94 19.38 -13.48
CA ALA A 266 -16.38 19.18 -13.37
C ALA A 266 -16.92 18.18 -14.42
N GLY A 267 -17.73 17.22 -13.97
CA GLY A 267 -18.34 16.21 -14.84
C GLY A 267 -17.42 15.06 -15.27
N THR A 268 -16.17 15.01 -14.82
CA THR A 268 -15.22 13.91 -15.10
C THR A 268 -15.03 13.02 -13.87
N THR A 269 -14.77 11.72 -14.11
CA THR A 269 -14.41 10.79 -13.03
C THR A 269 -12.94 10.40 -13.16
N ASN A 270 -12.16 10.66 -12.11
CA ASN A 270 -10.72 10.36 -12.06
C ASN A 270 -10.46 8.89 -11.67
N GLN A 271 -11.16 7.94 -12.28
CA GLN A 271 -11.10 6.54 -11.87
C GLN A 271 -9.71 5.94 -12.14
N GLY A 272 -8.94 5.68 -11.06
CA GLY A 272 -7.76 4.83 -11.08
C GLY A 272 -6.47 5.41 -11.67
N ILE A 273 -6.46 6.67 -12.14
CA ILE A 273 -5.31 7.27 -12.84
C ILE A 273 -4.46 8.21 -11.96
N TYR A 274 -4.72 8.23 -10.65
CA TYR A 274 -4.05 9.13 -9.74
C TYR A 274 -2.53 8.90 -9.69
N LYS A 275 -1.79 10.00 -9.58
CA LYS A 275 -0.37 10.02 -9.23
C LYS A 275 -0.14 11.00 -8.09
N ALA A 276 0.67 10.59 -7.14
CA ALA A 276 1.19 11.43 -6.07
C ALA A 276 2.65 11.79 -6.40
N THR A 277 3.00 13.08 -6.28
CA THR A 277 4.39 13.52 -6.22
C THR A 277 4.79 13.58 -4.76
N LEU A 278 5.80 12.81 -4.38
CA LEU A 278 6.30 12.67 -3.02
C LEU A 278 7.76 13.09 -2.96
N VAL A 279 8.24 13.45 -1.77
CA VAL A 279 9.67 13.53 -1.47
C VAL A 279 9.94 12.80 -0.16
N ILE A 280 11.08 12.11 -0.09
CA ILE A 280 11.60 11.52 1.15
C ILE A 280 12.82 12.31 1.57
N THR A 281 12.79 12.87 2.77
CA THR A 281 13.91 13.60 3.38
C THR A 281 14.33 12.93 4.69
N GLN A 282 15.50 13.28 5.21
CA GLN A 282 15.90 12.84 6.54
C GLN A 282 15.03 13.57 7.59
N SER A 283 14.42 12.85 8.52
CA SER A 283 13.68 13.49 9.62
C SER A 283 14.63 14.36 10.45
N PRO A 284 14.16 15.51 10.95
CA PRO A 284 14.91 16.31 11.91
C PRO A 284 15.34 15.48 13.13
N SER A 285 16.59 15.66 13.55
CA SER A 285 17.18 14.92 14.66
C SER A 285 18.19 15.78 15.39
N PHE A 286 18.37 15.56 16.69
CA PHE A 286 19.38 16.27 17.46
C PHE A 286 20.78 16.10 16.86
N GLY A 287 21.53 17.19 16.77
CA GLY A 287 22.89 17.25 16.23
C GLY A 287 23.00 17.40 14.71
N ASN A 288 21.89 17.39 13.98
CA ASN A 288 21.88 17.64 12.54
C ASN A 288 21.15 18.94 12.21
N GLU A 289 21.64 19.65 11.20
CA GLU A 289 20.93 20.81 10.63
C GLU A 289 19.67 20.35 9.89
N PHE A 290 18.59 21.07 10.07
CA PHE A 290 17.35 20.90 9.31
C PHE A 290 16.75 22.26 8.95
N GLU A 291 15.94 22.28 7.91
CA GLU A 291 15.24 23.49 7.47
C GLU A 291 13.78 23.44 7.91
N MET A 292 13.24 24.57 8.35
CA MET A 292 11.82 24.73 8.68
C MET A 292 11.22 25.96 8.03
N SER A 293 9.97 25.84 7.58
CA SER A 293 9.24 26.94 6.96
C SER A 293 8.60 27.85 7.99
N TYR A 294 8.46 29.13 7.63
CA TYR A 294 7.67 30.08 8.43
C TYR A 294 6.27 29.51 8.75
N GLY A 295 5.84 29.67 10.00
CA GLY A 295 4.53 29.23 10.48
C GLY A 295 4.42 27.72 10.72
N THR A 296 5.51 26.95 10.61
CA THR A 296 5.50 25.51 10.85
C THR A 296 6.11 25.13 12.19
N THR A 297 5.65 24.00 12.72
CA THR A 297 6.25 23.32 13.86
C THR A 297 6.99 22.08 13.36
N VAL A 298 8.25 21.95 13.74
CA VAL A 298 9.07 20.76 13.53
C VAL A 298 9.20 20.03 14.86
N ASN A 299 8.78 18.76 14.88
CA ASN A 299 8.99 17.87 16.01
C ASN A 299 10.38 17.21 15.89
N ILE A 300 11.16 17.30 16.96
CA ILE A 300 12.45 16.61 17.10
C ILE A 300 12.32 15.71 18.32
N LYS A 301 11.76 14.51 18.13
CA LYS A 301 11.36 13.60 19.22
C LYS A 301 10.36 14.25 20.19
N ASP A 302 10.83 14.70 21.34
CA ASP A 302 10.08 15.34 22.41
C ASP A 302 10.17 16.88 22.37
N PHE A 303 10.85 17.44 21.37
CA PHE A 303 11.10 18.87 21.23
C PHE A 303 10.33 19.47 20.04
N ASP A 304 9.24 20.18 20.33
CA ASP A 304 8.42 20.87 19.32
C ASP A 304 8.91 22.29 19.10
N LEU A 305 9.63 22.53 18.00
CA LEU A 305 10.13 23.84 17.63
C LEU A 305 9.22 24.49 16.59
N THR A 306 8.67 25.65 16.89
CA THR A 306 7.80 26.41 15.99
C THR A 306 8.49 27.67 15.49
N PHE A 307 8.47 27.92 14.18
CA PHE A 307 8.92 29.19 13.59
C PHE A 307 7.71 30.13 13.48
N ASN A 308 7.64 31.10 14.40
CA ASN A 308 6.44 31.92 14.60
C ASN A 308 6.49 33.29 13.91
N GLU A 309 7.64 33.98 13.91
CA GLU A 309 7.75 35.32 13.33
C GLU A 309 9.17 35.60 12.80
N VAL A 310 9.31 36.49 11.81
CA VAL A 310 10.59 36.93 11.25
C VAL A 310 10.61 38.44 11.02
N GLU A 311 11.68 39.07 11.49
CA GLU A 311 12.01 40.47 11.20
C GLU A 311 13.32 40.50 10.42
N ASP A 312 13.27 40.96 9.18
CA ASP A 312 14.43 40.98 8.29
C ASP A 312 14.85 42.41 7.96
N SER A 313 16.02 42.79 8.47
CA SER A 313 16.67 44.08 8.22
C SER A 313 18.05 43.91 7.59
N ARG A 314 18.34 42.71 7.05
CA ARG A 314 19.60 42.43 6.35
C ARG A 314 19.77 43.41 5.20
N CYS A 315 20.99 43.89 5.00
CA CYS A 315 21.33 44.75 3.87
C CYS A 315 20.99 44.04 2.56
N PRO A 316 20.02 44.51 1.76
CA PRO A 316 19.60 43.79 0.57
C PRO A 316 20.73 43.65 -0.46
N GLU A 317 20.74 42.55 -1.20
CA GLU A 317 21.61 42.40 -2.36
C GLU A 317 21.35 43.54 -3.36
N GLY A 318 22.43 44.22 -3.76
CA GLY A 318 22.39 45.40 -4.62
C GLY A 318 22.27 46.74 -3.89
N ALA A 319 22.16 46.75 -2.55
CA ALA A 319 22.15 47.98 -1.76
C ALA A 319 23.55 48.35 -1.26
N GLN A 320 23.80 49.65 -1.08
CA GLN A 320 24.95 50.17 -0.33
C GLN A 320 24.51 50.52 1.08
N CYS A 321 24.85 49.67 2.05
CA CYS A 321 24.48 49.88 3.44
C CYS A 321 25.68 50.31 4.28
N ILE A 322 25.43 51.18 5.26
CA ILE A 322 26.42 51.56 6.29
C ILE A 322 26.60 50.41 7.31
N TRP A 323 25.57 49.56 7.47
CA TRP A 323 25.57 48.39 8.33
C TRP A 323 24.99 47.18 7.59
N ALA A 324 25.53 45.98 7.84
CA ALA A 324 25.13 44.74 7.17
C ALA A 324 23.70 44.26 7.49
N GLY A 325 23.08 44.83 8.53
CA GLY A 325 21.76 44.41 8.97
C GLY A 325 21.76 43.15 9.81
N ASN A 326 20.58 42.74 10.26
CA ASN A 326 20.36 41.44 10.87
C ASN A 326 18.99 40.86 10.52
N VAL A 327 18.83 39.57 10.74
CA VAL A 327 17.53 38.91 10.70
C VAL A 327 17.25 38.28 12.05
N LYS A 328 16.06 38.54 12.59
CA LYS A 328 15.58 38.00 13.85
C LYS A 328 14.47 37.00 13.58
N VAL A 329 14.59 35.82 14.17
CA VAL A 329 13.61 34.76 14.05
C VAL A 329 13.05 34.45 15.43
N ASN A 330 11.73 34.58 15.57
CA ASN A 330 11.02 34.19 16.77
C ASN A 330 10.60 32.72 16.66
N PHE A 331 11.09 31.93 17.60
CA PHE A 331 10.73 30.54 17.78
C PHE A 331 9.84 30.35 19.01
N LYS A 332 9.09 29.24 19.05
CA LYS A 332 8.37 28.79 20.24
C LYS A 332 8.63 27.32 20.53
N VAL A 333 8.75 26.97 21.80
CA VAL A 333 8.79 25.58 22.31
C VAL A 333 7.87 25.50 23.53
N GLY A 334 6.88 24.60 23.52
CA GLY A 334 5.95 24.44 24.65
C GLY A 334 5.22 25.72 25.07
N GLY A 335 4.97 26.65 24.14
CA GLY A 335 4.37 27.96 24.41
C GLY A 335 5.37 29.05 24.84
N PHE A 336 6.60 28.71 25.19
CA PHE A 336 7.66 29.68 25.47
C PHE A 336 8.26 30.22 24.17
N GLY A 337 8.18 31.54 23.97
CA GLY A 337 8.75 32.23 22.81
C GLY A 337 10.16 32.75 23.08
N PHE A 338 11.06 32.57 22.11
CA PHE A 338 12.42 33.13 22.15
C PHE A 338 12.83 33.64 20.77
N THR A 339 13.80 34.54 20.72
CA THR A 339 14.28 35.14 19.48
C THR A 339 15.75 34.85 19.28
N LEU A 340 16.11 34.32 18.11
CA LEU A 340 17.49 34.18 17.67
C LEU A 340 17.78 35.23 16.59
N THR A 341 18.94 35.87 16.68
CA THR A 341 19.35 36.92 15.74
C THR A 341 20.59 36.48 14.98
N LYS A 342 20.51 36.47 13.65
CA LYS A 342 21.66 36.27 12.79
C LYS A 342 22.23 37.63 12.39
N GLU A 343 23.40 37.94 12.94
CA GLU A 343 24.13 39.19 12.68
C GLU A 343 25.62 38.88 12.48
N ALA A 344 26.26 39.59 11.55
CA ALA A 344 27.68 39.43 11.27
C ALA A 344 28.53 39.78 12.50
N GLY A 345 29.46 38.89 12.88
CA GLY A 345 30.34 39.08 14.02
C GLY A 345 29.70 38.82 15.40
N LYS A 346 28.42 38.43 15.47
CA LYS A 346 27.70 38.15 16.73
C LYS A 346 27.07 36.74 16.76
N PRO A 347 27.86 35.66 16.64
CA PRO A 347 27.35 34.28 16.60
C PRO A 347 26.60 33.87 17.88
N GLU A 348 26.89 34.49 19.02
CA GLU A 348 26.24 34.25 20.30
C GLU A 348 24.76 34.63 20.29
N LEU A 349 24.35 35.60 19.46
CA LEU A 349 22.94 35.98 19.34
C LEU A 349 22.13 34.99 18.49
N ALA A 350 22.81 34.15 17.71
CA ALA A 350 22.20 33.16 16.84
C ALA A 350 21.95 31.83 17.55
N GLN A 351 22.14 31.73 18.86
CA GLN A 351 21.87 30.52 19.63
C GLN A 351 21.37 30.81 21.04
N THR A 352 20.65 29.86 21.63
CA THR A 352 20.24 29.91 23.03
C THR A 352 20.06 28.51 23.59
N THR A 353 20.04 28.40 24.91
CA THR A 353 19.75 27.14 25.62
C THR A 353 18.33 27.19 26.16
N ILE A 354 17.51 26.21 25.78
CA ILE A 354 16.14 25.99 26.27
C ILE A 354 16.11 24.63 26.95
N ASN A 355 15.96 24.61 28.27
CA ASN A 355 16.10 23.40 29.09
C ASN A 355 17.43 22.69 28.78
N ASP A 356 17.39 21.39 28.46
CA ASP A 356 18.57 20.57 28.14
C ASP A 356 18.95 20.62 26.65
N TYR A 357 18.53 21.66 25.92
CA TYR A 357 18.75 21.76 24.48
C TYR A 357 19.34 23.11 24.08
N VAL A 358 20.36 23.09 23.23
CA VAL A 358 20.89 24.28 22.55
C VAL A 358 20.25 24.37 21.17
N VAL A 359 19.58 25.49 20.90
CA VAL A 359 18.98 25.80 19.60
C VAL A 359 19.84 26.86 18.93
N LYS A 360 20.31 26.59 17.71
CA LYS A 360 21.13 27.51 16.92
C LYS A 360 20.53 27.76 15.55
N LEU A 361 20.34 29.04 15.23
CA LEU A 361 19.96 29.56 13.93
C LEU A 361 21.19 29.60 13.02
N VAL A 362 21.23 28.71 12.04
CA VAL A 362 22.35 28.59 11.09
C VAL A 362 22.20 29.62 9.98
N GLU A 363 21.02 29.67 9.36
CA GLU A 363 20.75 30.47 8.15
C GLU A 363 19.26 30.83 8.05
N VAL A 364 18.94 31.92 7.35
CA VAL A 364 17.57 32.30 6.99
C VAL A 364 17.52 32.60 5.49
N THR A 365 16.62 31.98 4.76
CA THR A 365 16.43 32.18 3.32
C THR A 365 14.98 32.54 3.00
N PRO A 366 14.68 33.23 1.89
CA PRO A 366 15.65 33.86 0.97
C PRO A 366 16.38 35.06 1.61
N TYR A 367 17.46 35.51 0.99
CA TYR A 367 18.13 36.77 1.34
C TYR A 367 17.41 37.94 0.62
N PRO A 368 17.25 39.13 1.25
CA PRO A 368 16.56 40.25 0.60
C PRO A 368 17.35 40.81 -0.58
N SER A 369 16.64 41.25 -1.63
CA SER A 369 17.22 41.95 -2.78
C SER A 369 16.49 43.28 -3.01
N VAL A 370 17.19 44.29 -3.52
CA VAL A 370 16.60 45.62 -3.78
C VAL A 370 15.35 45.51 -4.67
N GLY A 371 14.28 46.21 -4.28
CA GLY A 371 13.03 46.26 -5.04
C GLY A 371 12.16 45.00 -4.93
N THR A 372 12.54 44.03 -4.10
CA THR A 372 11.77 42.80 -3.87
C THR A 372 11.17 42.76 -2.47
N THR A 373 9.88 42.42 -2.38
CA THR A 373 9.21 42.16 -1.10
C THR A 373 9.09 40.66 -0.91
N ILE A 374 9.67 40.13 0.18
CA ILE A 374 9.58 38.72 0.51
C ILE A 374 8.28 38.47 1.28
N ASN A 375 7.42 37.59 0.75
CA ASN A 375 6.24 37.11 1.49
C ASN A 375 6.71 36.24 2.68
N LYS A 376 6.14 36.45 3.88
CA LYS A 376 6.51 35.71 5.08
C LYS A 376 6.47 34.18 4.90
N ALA A 377 5.48 33.67 4.17
CA ALA A 377 5.34 32.24 3.89
C ALA A 377 6.51 31.63 3.10
N ASN A 378 7.32 32.47 2.44
CA ASN A 378 8.49 32.04 1.68
C ASN A 378 9.75 31.93 2.55
N TYR A 379 9.76 32.45 3.77
CA TYR A 379 10.93 32.31 4.63
C TYR A 379 11.13 30.86 5.08
N ARG A 380 12.41 30.50 5.20
CA ARG A 380 12.92 29.25 5.73
C ARG A 380 14.03 29.58 6.73
N ALA A 381 14.08 28.83 7.83
CA ALA A 381 15.16 28.89 8.79
C ALA A 381 15.89 27.55 8.82
N LYS A 382 17.21 27.56 8.63
CA LYS A 382 18.08 26.41 8.88
C LYS A 382 18.50 26.44 10.33
N VAL A 383 18.21 25.37 11.07
CA VAL A 383 18.37 25.28 12.52
C VAL A 383 19.09 23.99 12.86
N ILE A 384 19.90 24.02 13.92
CA ILE A 384 20.42 22.82 14.58
C ILE A 384 20.00 22.85 16.04
N VAL A 385 19.55 21.69 16.55
CA VAL A 385 19.23 21.51 17.97
C VAL A 385 20.14 20.42 18.51
N THR A 386 20.90 20.69 19.57
CA THR A 386 21.77 19.73 20.24
C THR A 386 21.36 19.59 21.70
N LYS A 387 21.69 18.46 22.34
CA LYS A 387 21.59 18.38 23.80
C LYS A 387 22.63 19.30 24.44
N ALA A 388 22.24 20.05 25.46
CA ALA A 388 23.16 20.71 26.37
C ALA A 388 23.89 19.60 27.16
N ASN A 389 25.22 19.72 27.24
CA ASN A 389 26.07 18.74 27.94
C ASN A 389 25.84 18.77 29.45
#